data_AF-A0A2E1A819-F1
#
_entry.id   AF-A0A2E1A819-F1
#
_cell.length_a   1.000
_cell.length_b   1.000
_cell.length_c   1.000
_cell.angle_alpha   90.00
_cell.angle_beta   90.00
_cell.angle_gamma   90.00
#
_symmetry.space_group_name_H-M   'P 1'
#
loop_
_entity.id
_entity.type
_entity.pdbx_description
1 polymer ?
#
loop_
_entity_poly.entity_id
_entity_poly.type
_entity_poly.pdbx_seq_one_letter_code
_entity_poly.pdbx_strand_id
1 'polypeptide(L)' 'MTVAEEIMHQLDKLDEAQQQRLLNFARILARTPVVKGESGQSIVAATGFFDAQSLDEMAKAIQEGCEGIDWGGWE' A
#
# COMPACT_ATOMS: atom_id res chain seq x y z
N MET A 1 -31.06 -11.43 -3.32
CA MET A 1 -30.57 -10.05 -3.47
C MET A 1 -29.17 -10.10 -4.06
N THR A 2 -28.89 -9.24 -5.02
CA THR A 2 -27.55 -9.07 -5.58
C THR A 2 -26.79 -7.99 -4.79
N VAL A 3 -25.47 -7.99 -4.90
CA VAL A 3 -24.63 -6.93 -4.30
C VAL A 3 -25.06 -5.53 -4.80
N ALA A 4 -25.47 -5.42 -6.06
CA ALA A 4 -25.98 -4.17 -6.61
C ALA A 4 -27.28 -3.71 -5.92
N GLU A 5 -28.21 -4.64 -5.67
CA GLU A 5 -29.46 -4.35 -4.96
C GLU A 5 -29.22 -3.91 -3.51
N GLU A 6 -28.25 -4.54 -2.82
CA GLU A 6 -27.86 -4.14 -1.46
C GLU A 6 -27.24 -2.75 -1.41
N ILE A 7 -26.39 -2.39 -2.38
CA ILE A 7 -25.79 -1.06 -2.47
C ILE A 7 -26.87 0.01 -2.69
N MET A 8 -27.83 -0.25 -3.60
CA MET A 8 -28.96 0.67 -3.83
C MET A 8 -29.79 0.85 -2.55
N HIS A 9 -30.07 -0.23 -1.83
CA HIS A 9 -30.82 -0.15 -0.57
C HIS A 9 -30.11 0.65 0.53
N GLN A 10 -28.78 0.65 0.56
CA GLN A 10 -28.03 1.51 1.49
C GLN A 10 -27.98 2.96 1.01
N LEU A 11 -27.91 3.20 -0.31
CA LEU A 11 -27.92 4.55 -0.88
C LEU A 11 -29.18 5.32 -0.49
N ASP A 12 -30.34 4.67 -0.49
CA ASP A 12 -31.62 5.26 -0.11
C ASP A 12 -31.68 5.76 1.34
N LYS A 13 -30.77 5.31 2.20
CA LYS A 13 -30.69 5.70 3.62
C LYS A 13 -29.74 6.87 3.87
N LEU A 14 -29.02 7.32 2.85
CA LEU A 14 -28.01 8.36 2.94
C LEU A 14 -28.60 9.72 2.54
N ASP A 15 -28.13 10.77 3.20
CA ASP A 15 -28.37 12.14 2.75
C ASP A 15 -27.58 12.48 1.46
N GLU A 16 -27.93 13.58 0.80
CA GLU A 16 -27.30 13.96 -0.48
C GLU A 16 -25.76 14.09 -0.40
N ALA A 17 -25.24 14.61 0.71
CA ALA A 17 -23.80 14.78 0.89
C ALA A 17 -23.10 13.42 1.02
N GLN A 18 -23.71 12.49 1.75
CA GLN A 18 -23.26 11.12 1.90
C GLN A 18 -23.35 10.33 0.58
N GLN A 19 -24.43 10.50 -0.19
CA GLN A 19 -24.57 9.90 -1.52
C GLN A 19 -23.47 10.39 -2.47
N GLN A 20 -23.19 11.70 -2.48
CA GLN A 20 -22.11 12.27 -3.29
C GLN A 20 -20.74 11.73 -2.89
N ARG A 21 -20.51 11.51 -1.58
CA ARG A 21 -19.28 10.89 -1.07
C ARG A 21 -19.13 9.44 -1.53
N LEU A 22 -20.20 8.65 -1.48
CA LEU A 22 -20.21 7.26 -1.95
C LEU A 22 -19.95 7.17 -3.45
N LEU A 23 -20.56 8.06 -4.25
CA LEU A 23 -20.32 8.14 -5.69
C LEU A 23 -18.86 8.45 -6.02
N ASN A 24 -18.25 9.40 -5.29
CA ASN A 24 -16.83 9.72 -5.47
C ASN A 24 -15.94 8.53 -5.10
N PHE A 25 -16.25 7.81 -4.03
CA PHE A 25 -15.53 6.60 -3.64
C PHE A 25 -15.63 5.49 -4.71
N ALA A 26 -16.83 5.22 -5.23
CA ALA A 26 -17.02 4.25 -6.29
C ALA A 26 -16.24 4.60 -7.56
N ARG A 27 -16.17 5.90 -7.92
CA ARG A 27 -15.37 6.39 -9.05
C ARG A 27 -13.87 6.19 -8.83
N ILE A 28 -13.38 6.40 -7.60
CA ILE A 28 -11.99 6.13 -7.25
C ILE A 28 -11.73 4.64 -7.40
N LEU A 29 -12.54 3.78 -6.78
CA LEU A 29 -12.37 2.32 -6.87
C LEU A 29 -12.38 1.79 -8.32
N ALA A 30 -13.26 2.31 -9.17
CA ALA A 30 -13.33 1.90 -10.58
C ALA A 30 -12.10 2.33 -11.41
N ARG A 31 -11.39 3.37 -10.96
CA ARG A 31 -10.21 3.92 -11.63
C ARG A 31 -8.90 3.45 -10.99
N THR A 32 -8.95 3.03 -9.73
CA THR A 32 -7.81 2.43 -9.05
C THR A 32 -7.54 1.10 -9.74
N PRO A 33 -6.42 0.94 -10.46
CA PRO A 33 -6.03 -0.36 -10.95
C PRO A 33 -5.99 -1.31 -9.76
N VAL A 34 -6.39 -2.55 -9.96
CA VAL A 34 -6.27 -3.61 -8.96
C VAL A 34 -4.77 -3.84 -8.72
N VAL A 35 -4.14 -2.96 -7.95
CA VAL A 35 -2.82 -3.17 -7.39
C VAL A 35 -3.06 -4.14 -6.26
N LYS A 36 -3.17 -5.42 -6.62
CA LYS A 36 -3.03 -6.49 -5.65
C LYS A 36 -1.61 -6.36 -5.13
N GLY A 37 -1.48 -5.97 -3.87
CA GLY A 37 -0.22 -6.15 -3.17
C GLY A 37 0.19 -7.61 -3.30
N GLU A 38 1.49 -7.83 -3.50
CA GLU A 38 2.06 -9.16 -3.45
C GLU A 38 1.93 -9.71 -2.02
N SER A 39 1.70 -11.01 -1.89
CA SER A 39 1.64 -11.65 -0.57
C SER A 39 2.98 -11.51 0.14
N GLY A 40 3.01 -11.33 1.47
CA GLY A 40 4.29 -11.34 2.21
C GLY A 40 5.09 -12.64 1.98
N GLN A 41 4.40 -13.75 1.69
CA GLN A 41 4.99 -15.04 1.35
C GLN A 41 5.74 -15.01 0.00
N SER A 42 5.28 -14.25 -1.00
CA SER A 42 5.99 -14.10 -2.28
C SER A 42 7.25 -13.27 -2.14
N ILE A 43 7.31 -12.35 -1.16
CA ILE A 43 8.54 -11.65 -0.78
C ILE A 43 9.56 -12.61 -0.16
N VAL A 44 9.12 -13.53 0.70
CA VAL A 44 10.01 -14.55 1.30
C VAL A 44 10.54 -15.51 0.21
N ALA A 45 9.71 -15.92 -0.74
CA ALA A 45 10.16 -16.71 -1.89
C ALA A 45 11.17 -15.96 -2.77
N ALA A 46 11.12 -14.63 -2.77
CA ALA A 46 12.05 -13.78 -3.50
C ALA A 46 13.45 -13.64 -2.85
N THR A 47 13.65 -14.13 -1.63
CA THR A 47 14.96 -14.04 -0.93
C THR A 47 16.10 -14.79 -1.63
N GLY A 48 15.82 -15.60 -2.65
CA GLY A 48 16.82 -16.24 -3.51
C GLY A 48 17.20 -15.45 -4.78
N PHE A 49 16.66 -14.25 -5.02
CA PHE A 49 16.96 -13.46 -6.23
C PHE A 49 18.26 -12.66 -6.15
N PHE A 50 18.74 -12.35 -4.95
CA PHE A 50 19.97 -11.59 -4.76
C PHE A 50 21.15 -12.55 -4.67
N ASP A 51 22.10 -12.41 -5.59
CA ASP A 51 23.39 -13.07 -5.47
C ASP A 51 24.25 -12.39 -4.38
N ALA A 52 25.37 -13.04 -4.03
CA ALA A 52 26.26 -12.54 -2.97
C ALA A 52 26.76 -11.11 -3.27
N GLN A 53 27.01 -10.81 -4.55
CA GLN A 53 27.44 -9.48 -4.96
C GLN A 53 26.35 -8.42 -4.71
N SER A 54 25.10 -8.71 -5.09
CA SER A 54 23.97 -7.82 -4.86
C SER A 54 23.76 -7.55 -3.37
N LEU A 55 23.95 -8.56 -2.53
CA LEU A 55 23.85 -8.42 -1.07
C LEU A 55 24.96 -7.53 -0.50
N ASP A 56 26.19 -7.67 -0.98
CA ASP A 56 27.32 -6.81 -0.58
C ASP A 56 27.12 -5.37 -1.03
N GLU A 57 26.61 -5.15 -2.25
CA GLU A 57 26.29 -3.82 -2.77
C GLU A 57 25.19 -3.14 -1.94
N MET A 58 24.15 -3.89 -1.58
CA MET A 58 23.09 -3.40 -0.69
C MET A 58 23.62 -3.06 0.71
N ALA A 59 24.44 -3.93 1.30
CA ALA A 59 25.03 -3.70 2.61
C ALA A 59 25.92 -2.44 2.63
N LYS A 60 26.72 -2.27 1.59
CA LYS A 60 27.57 -1.09 1.42
C LYS A 60 26.75 0.18 1.25
N ALA A 61 25.72 0.17 0.39
CA ALA A 61 24.84 1.32 0.20
C ALA A 61 24.10 1.74 1.48
N ILE A 62 23.67 0.75 2.28
CA ILE A 62 23.05 1.00 3.60
C ILE A 62 24.05 1.68 4.54
N GLN A 63 25.30 1.19 4.60
CA GLN A 63 26.33 1.77 5.46
C GLN A 63 26.76 3.17 5.03
N GLU A 64 26.95 3.39 3.73
CA GLU A 64 27.38 4.68 3.17
C GLU A 64 26.28 5.74 3.26
N GLY A 65 25.00 5.35 3.17
CA GLY A 65 23.84 6.23 3.31
C GLY A 65 23.36 6.40 4.75
N CYS A 66 23.95 5.70 5.72
CA CYS A 66 23.59 5.85 7.13
C CYS A 66 24.31 7.08 7.69
N GLU A 67 23.59 8.19 7.82
CA GLU A 67 24.04 9.29 8.65
C GLU A 67 24.22 8.75 10.08
N GLY A 68 25.46 8.71 10.55
CA GLY A 68 25.77 8.19 11.89
C GLY A 68 24.91 8.92 12.92
N ILE A 69 24.24 8.16 13.79
CA ILE A 69 23.47 8.74 14.89
C ILE A 69 24.44 9.50 15.79
N ASP A 70 24.39 10.83 15.75
CA ASP A 70 25.10 11.68 16.70
C ASP A 70 24.34 11.68 18.03
N TRP A 71 24.76 10.76 18.92
CA TRP A 71 24.22 10.66 20.26
C TRP A 71 24.54 11.89 21.14
N GLY A 72 25.47 12.76 20.73
CA GLY A 72 25.84 13.99 21.44
C GLY A 72 25.03 15.24 21.02
N GLY A 73 24.25 15.17 19.94
CA GLY A 73 23.41 16.27 19.45
C GLY A 73 22.05 16.42 20.15
N TRP A 74 21.77 15.59 21.17
CA TRP A 74 20.52 15.58 21.95
C TRP A 74 20.69 16.13 23.38
N GLU A 75 21.74 16.90 23.65
CA GLU A 75 21.91 17.69 24.88
C GLU A 75 21.30 19.10 24.78
#